data_AF-A0A0N1EUT3-F1
#
_entry.id   AF-A0A0N1EUT3-F1
#
_cell.length_a   1.000
_cell.length_b   1.000
_cell.length_c   1.000
_cell.angle_alpha   90.00
_cell.angle_beta   90.00
_cell.angle_gamma   90.00
#
_symmetry.space_group_name_H-M   'P 1'
#
loop_
_entity.id
_entity.type
_entity.pdbx_description
1 polymer ?
#
loop_
_entity_poly.entity_id
_entity_poly.type
_entity_poly.pdbx_seq_one_letter_code
_entity_poly.pdbx_strand_id
1 'polypeptide(L)'
;KLAFIQRLALPRDFLSVTGKAWVDQIVRRVAGEKASEMRRHVPARQLGLYAVYLMAREAQLTDAMVDLLIETVHKIGSRSKRKVVGDIAKDIERVYGKERLLVEIASASIDDPSGRICDVIFPIAGKDKLAAIIKESQAKGALDRRIYKVMRRSWANHYRRMLPSLLSALEFRSNNAVWRPVLAALDWIRSKVDDGCRYVPPHAV
;
A
#
# COMPACT_ATOMS: atom_id res chain seq x y z
N LYS A 1 12.87 -6.59 16.52
CA LYS A 1 12.76 -8.05 16.79
C LYS A 1 13.33 -8.86 15.63
N LEU A 2 12.74 -8.80 14.43
CA LEU A 2 13.26 -9.52 13.26
C LEU A 2 14.76 -9.23 12.99
N ALA A 3 15.15 -7.95 12.93
CA ALA A 3 16.55 -7.55 12.76
C ALA A 3 17.50 -8.08 13.86
N PHE A 4 17.01 -8.29 15.08
CA PHE A 4 17.83 -8.88 16.14
C PHE A 4 18.09 -10.37 15.86
N ILE A 5 17.06 -11.12 15.48
CA ILE A 5 17.18 -12.55 15.17
C ILE A 5 18.08 -12.76 13.94
N GLN A 6 17.92 -11.94 12.90
CA GLN A 6 18.76 -11.97 11.71
C GLN A 6 20.25 -11.79 12.03
N ARG A 7 20.60 -10.89 12.96
CA ARG A 7 21.98 -10.64 13.39
C ARG A 7 22.62 -11.82 14.12
N LEU A 8 21.83 -12.76 14.66
CA LEU A 8 22.36 -13.95 15.32
C LEU A 8 22.94 -14.98 14.33
N ALA A 9 22.70 -14.81 13.02
CA ALA A 9 23.23 -15.68 11.96
C ALA A 9 23.02 -17.19 12.22
N LEU A 10 21.83 -17.55 12.74
CA LEU A 10 21.51 -18.92 13.11
C LEU A 10 21.45 -19.84 11.85
N PRO A 11 21.89 -21.11 11.95
CA PRO A 11 21.98 -22.03 10.82
C PRO A 11 20.61 -22.60 10.44
N ARG A 12 19.81 -21.82 9.70
CA ARG A 12 18.40 -22.14 9.39
C ARG A 12 18.24 -23.41 8.56
N ASP A 13 19.24 -23.76 7.76
CA ASP A 13 19.22 -24.98 6.94
C ASP A 13 19.05 -26.23 7.80
N PHE A 14 19.49 -26.18 9.06
CA PHE A 14 19.21 -27.22 10.07
C PHE A 14 17.72 -27.55 10.19
N LEU A 15 16.85 -26.54 10.14
CA LEU A 15 15.39 -26.74 10.25
C LEU A 15 14.83 -27.55 9.09
N SER A 16 15.41 -27.44 7.89
CA SER A 16 14.96 -28.18 6.70
C SER A 16 15.31 -29.66 6.77
N VAL A 17 16.43 -29.99 7.43
CA VAL A 17 16.90 -31.36 7.63
C VAL A 17 16.17 -32.03 8.80
N THR A 18 15.76 -31.26 9.81
CA THR A 18 14.95 -31.77 10.92
C THR A 18 13.47 -31.85 10.56
N GLY A 19 12.77 -32.88 11.04
CA GLY A 19 11.33 -33.02 10.80
C GLY A 19 10.51 -31.87 11.41
N LYS A 20 9.56 -31.31 10.65
CA LYS A 20 8.68 -30.21 11.08
C LYS A 20 8.00 -30.48 12.43
N ALA A 21 7.53 -31.70 12.67
CA ALA A 21 6.86 -32.07 13.91
C ALA A 21 7.74 -31.88 15.16
N TRP A 22 9.05 -32.16 15.03
CA TRP A 22 10.01 -31.95 16.12
C TRP A 22 10.25 -30.46 16.36
N VAL A 23 10.42 -29.67 15.29
CA VAL A 23 10.55 -28.21 15.39
C VAL A 23 9.32 -27.61 16.08
N ASP A 24 8.12 -28.00 15.66
CA ASP A 24 6.86 -27.54 16.24
C ASP A 24 6.76 -27.90 17.73
N GLN A 25 7.21 -29.08 18.13
CA GLN A 25 7.27 -29.49 19.53
C GLN A 25 8.20 -28.59 20.36
N ILE A 26 9.41 -28.31 19.86
CA ILE A 26 10.36 -27.42 20.54
C ILE A 26 9.79 -26.00 20.62
N VAL A 27 9.20 -25.50 19.54
CA VAL A 27 8.60 -24.17 19.50
C VAL A 27 7.48 -24.04 20.55
N ARG A 28 6.57 -25.01 20.62
CA ARG A 28 5.49 -25.04 21.62
C ARG A 28 6.03 -25.10 23.05
N ARG A 29 7.07 -25.91 23.29
CA ARG A 29 7.72 -26.01 24.59
C ARG A 29 8.29 -24.66 25.02
N VAL A 30 9.14 -24.06 24.20
CA VAL A 30 9.80 -22.77 24.52
C VAL A 30 8.76 -21.66 24.70
N ALA A 31 7.67 -21.67 23.93
CA ALA A 31 6.59 -20.68 24.07
C ALA A 31 5.80 -20.81 25.39
N GLY A 32 5.64 -22.03 25.92
CA GLY A 32 4.88 -22.28 27.14
C GLY A 32 5.71 -22.30 28.43
N GLU A 33 7.03 -22.47 28.32
CA GLU A 33 7.93 -22.59 29.46
C GLU A 33 8.22 -21.23 30.12
N LYS A 34 8.17 -21.16 31.45
CA LYS A 34 8.44 -19.90 32.16
C LYS A 34 9.91 -19.55 32.10
N ALA A 35 10.23 -18.25 32.12
CA ALA A 35 11.62 -17.79 32.13
C ALA A 35 12.45 -18.37 33.30
N SER A 36 11.84 -18.60 34.46
CA SER A 36 12.49 -19.25 35.61
C SER A 36 12.84 -20.72 35.35
N GLU A 37 11.98 -21.45 34.63
CA GLU A 37 12.19 -22.86 34.28
C GLU A 37 13.26 -22.96 33.18
N MET A 38 13.17 -22.10 32.17
CA MET A 38 14.15 -22.02 31.09
C MET A 38 15.56 -21.72 31.61
N ARG A 39 15.70 -20.91 32.67
CA ARG A 39 16.99 -20.61 33.32
C ARG A 39 17.57 -21.78 34.14
N ARG A 40 16.79 -22.82 34.44
CA ARG A 40 17.27 -24.01 35.17
C ARG A 40 17.93 -25.05 34.25
N HIS A 41 17.74 -24.94 32.93
CA HIS A 41 18.44 -25.83 32.01
C HIS A 41 19.94 -25.57 32.01
N VAL A 42 20.70 -26.62 31.72
CA VAL A 42 22.13 -26.46 31.41
C VAL A 42 22.31 -25.50 30.22
N PRO A 43 23.36 -24.65 30.20
CA PRO A 43 23.50 -23.59 29.21
C PRO A 43 23.38 -24.06 27.75
N ALA A 44 23.97 -25.21 27.41
CA ALA A 44 23.91 -25.77 26.05
C ALA A 44 22.47 -26.08 25.61
N ARG A 45 21.66 -26.68 26.51
CA ARG A 45 20.25 -26.98 26.22
C ARG A 45 19.43 -25.72 26.09
N GLN A 46 19.65 -24.75 26.98
CA GLN A 46 18.95 -23.46 26.94
C GLN A 46 19.19 -22.74 25.61
N LEU A 47 20.45 -22.63 25.19
CA LEU A 47 20.82 -22.00 23.93
C LEU A 47 20.28 -22.76 22.72
N GLY A 48 20.32 -24.09 22.73
CA GLY A 48 19.75 -24.91 21.65
C GLY A 48 18.24 -24.72 21.49
N LEU A 49 17.50 -24.69 22.61
CA LEU A 49 16.06 -24.42 22.61
C LEU A 49 15.76 -23.03 22.06
N TYR A 50 16.48 -22.00 22.51
CA TYR A 50 16.31 -20.65 21.97
C TYR A 50 16.68 -20.55 20.49
N ALA A 51 17.76 -21.19 20.05
CA ALA A 51 18.17 -21.16 18.65
C ALA A 51 17.08 -21.73 17.74
N VAL A 52 16.56 -22.93 18.05
CA VAL A 52 15.47 -23.55 17.27
C VAL A 52 14.22 -22.68 17.29
N TYR A 53 13.83 -22.17 18.46
CA TYR A 53 12.69 -21.28 18.59
C TYR A 53 12.83 -20.00 17.76
N LEU A 54 13.98 -19.33 17.84
CA LEU A 54 14.23 -18.07 17.14
C LEU A 54 14.32 -18.27 15.62
N MET A 55 14.93 -19.36 15.14
CA MET A 55 14.96 -19.71 13.71
C MET A 55 13.54 -19.88 13.16
N ALA A 56 12.66 -20.62 13.86
CA ALA A 56 11.27 -20.77 13.44
C ALA A 56 10.48 -19.45 13.57
N ARG A 57 10.76 -18.65 14.60
CA ARG A 57 10.11 -17.37 14.85
C ARG A 57 10.49 -16.31 13.82
N GLU A 58 11.67 -16.38 13.22
CA GLU A 58 12.11 -15.45 12.19
C GLU A 58 11.18 -15.45 10.97
N ALA A 59 10.83 -16.64 10.46
CA ALA A 59 9.91 -16.79 9.34
C ALA A 59 8.53 -16.19 9.68
N GLN A 60 7.97 -16.54 10.84
CA GLN A 60 6.68 -15.99 11.29
C GLN A 60 6.69 -14.47 11.44
N LEU A 61 7.79 -13.90 11.94
CA LEU A 61 7.94 -12.45 12.04
C LEU A 61 8.11 -11.80 10.66
N THR A 62 8.74 -12.49 9.72
CA THR A 62 8.85 -12.04 8.33
C THR A 62 7.48 -11.98 7.68
N ASP A 63 6.69 -13.05 7.78
CA ASP A 63 5.33 -13.12 7.26
C ASP A 63 4.45 -11.99 7.84
N ALA A 64 4.45 -11.84 9.17
CA ALA A 64 3.67 -10.79 9.82
C ALA A 64 4.11 -9.37 9.40
N MET A 65 5.39 -9.16 9.12
CA MET A 65 5.89 -7.88 8.60
C MET A 65 5.46 -7.63 7.15
N VAL A 66 5.41 -8.68 6.33
CA VAL A 66 4.91 -8.61 4.95
C VAL A 66 3.40 -8.32 4.93
N ASP A 67 2.62 -9.00 5.76
CA ASP A 67 1.18 -8.74 5.90
C ASP A 67 0.91 -7.29 6.29
N LEU A 68 1.64 -6.79 7.30
CA LEU A 68 1.54 -5.39 7.73
C LEU A 68 1.90 -4.41 6.61
N LEU A 69 2.91 -4.72 5.80
CA LEU A 69 3.29 -3.90 4.65
C LEU A 69 2.17 -3.86 3.61
N ILE A 70 1.61 -5.02 3.25
CA ILE A 70 0.51 -5.14 2.28
C ILE A 70 -0.71 -4.34 2.77
N GLU A 71 -1.10 -4.52 4.03
CA GLU A 71 -2.22 -3.79 4.63
C GLU A 71 -1.96 -2.28 4.60
N THR A 72 -0.73 -1.87 4.94
CA THR A 72 -0.33 -0.46 4.95
C THR A 72 -0.44 0.17 3.57
N VAL A 73 0.10 -0.47 2.53
CA VAL A 73 0.01 0.01 1.13
C VAL A 73 -1.45 0.13 0.70
N HIS A 74 -2.27 -0.88 1.01
CA HIS A 74 -3.71 -0.85 0.70
C HIS A 74 -4.45 0.28 1.43
N LYS A 75 -4.13 0.50 2.71
CA LYS A 75 -4.71 1.56 3.54
C LYS A 75 -4.36 2.95 3.03
N ILE A 76 -3.13 3.16 2.53
CA ILE A 76 -2.71 4.43 1.94
C ILE A 76 -3.53 4.73 0.68
N GLY A 77 -3.68 3.76 -0.22
CA GLY A 77 -4.47 3.91 -1.45
C GLY A 77 -5.94 4.19 -1.15
N SER A 78 -6.57 3.36 -0.32
CA SER A 78 -8.00 3.47 0.02
C SER A 78 -8.34 4.77 0.76
N ARG A 79 -7.52 5.19 1.74
CA ARG A 79 -7.71 6.48 2.43
C ARG A 79 -7.54 7.67 1.50
N SER A 80 -6.55 7.63 0.61
CA SER A 80 -6.31 8.71 -0.36
C SER A 80 -7.48 8.85 -1.33
N LYS A 81 -7.99 7.72 -1.85
CA LYS A 81 -9.20 7.69 -2.68
C LYS A 81 -10.41 8.26 -1.94
N ARG A 82 -10.68 7.78 -0.73
CA ARG A 82 -11.82 8.26 0.08
C ARG A 82 -11.74 9.76 0.34
N LYS A 83 -10.55 10.28 0.67
CA LYS A 83 -10.35 11.71 0.91
C LYS A 83 -10.66 12.53 -0.35
N VAL A 84 -10.10 12.17 -1.51
CA VAL A 84 -10.34 12.90 -2.75
C VAL A 84 -11.81 12.84 -3.18
N VAL A 85 -12.46 11.68 -3.06
CA VAL A 85 -13.89 11.56 -3.35
C VAL A 85 -14.71 12.45 -2.41
N GLY A 86 -14.37 12.47 -1.12
CA GLY A 86 -15.02 13.35 -0.14
C GLY A 86 -14.80 14.84 -0.44
N ASP A 87 -13.60 15.24 -0.84
CA ASP A 87 -13.28 16.62 -1.20
C ASP A 87 -14.03 17.05 -2.48
N ILE A 88 -14.07 16.19 -3.51
CA ILE A 88 -14.86 16.42 -4.73
C ILE A 88 -16.35 16.57 -4.42
N ALA A 89 -16.89 15.75 -3.51
CA ALA A 89 -18.29 15.82 -3.11
C ALA A 89 -18.61 17.12 -2.34
N LYS A 90 -17.63 17.78 -1.72
CA LYS A 90 -17.79 19.09 -1.08
C LYS A 90 -17.67 20.25 -2.07
N ASP A 91 -16.74 20.15 -3.02
CA ASP A 91 -16.42 21.22 -3.97
C ASP A 91 -17.37 21.27 -5.19
N ILE A 92 -18.16 20.21 -5.40
CA ILE A 92 -19.06 20.07 -6.54
C ILE A 92 -20.44 19.69 -6.02
N GLU A 93 -21.41 20.59 -6.21
CA GLU A 93 -22.82 20.21 -6.11
C GLU A 93 -23.08 19.07 -7.09
N ARG A 94 -23.39 17.90 -6.55
CA ARG A 94 -23.72 16.73 -7.34
C ARG A 94 -24.94 17.06 -8.20
N VAL A 95 -24.78 17.07 -9.52
CA VAL A 95 -25.92 17.34 -10.41
C VAL A 95 -26.77 16.08 -10.52
N TYR A 96 -28.00 16.13 -10.01
CA TYR A 96 -28.95 15.01 -10.08
C TYR A 96 -29.76 15.04 -11.39
N GLY A 97 -30.30 13.88 -11.80
CA GLY A 97 -31.22 13.77 -12.94
C GLY A 97 -30.58 13.84 -14.32
N LYS A 98 -29.30 13.45 -14.47
CA LYS A 98 -28.57 13.55 -15.75
C LYS A 98 -29.13 12.67 -16.87
N GLU A 99 -29.60 11.47 -16.55
CA GLU A 99 -30.24 10.58 -17.54
C GLU A 99 -31.50 11.22 -18.10
N ARG A 100 -32.37 11.72 -17.22
CA ARG A 100 -33.56 12.46 -17.63
C ARG A 100 -33.22 13.71 -18.45
N LEU A 101 -32.22 14.47 -18.01
CA LEU A 101 -31.73 15.66 -18.73
C LEU A 101 -31.20 15.30 -20.13
N LEU A 102 -30.50 14.18 -20.27
CA LEU A 102 -30.00 13.67 -21.55
C LEU A 102 -31.17 13.31 -22.49
N VAL A 103 -32.21 12.67 -21.95
CA VAL A 103 -33.43 12.36 -22.72
C VAL A 103 -34.12 13.65 -23.17
N GLU A 104 -34.30 14.63 -22.28
CA GLU A 104 -34.92 15.93 -22.59
C GLU A 104 -34.14 16.70 -23.67
N ILE A 105 -32.80 16.71 -23.60
CA ILE A 105 -31.92 17.31 -24.62
C ILE A 105 -32.04 16.57 -25.94
N ALA A 106 -32.04 15.23 -25.92
CA ALA A 106 -32.13 14.41 -27.11
C ALA A 106 -33.48 14.58 -27.82
N SER A 107 -34.59 14.59 -27.08
CA SER A 107 -35.93 14.88 -27.61
C SER A 107 -35.98 16.25 -28.28
N ALA A 108 -35.52 17.29 -27.58
CA ALA A 108 -35.52 18.65 -28.13
C ALA A 108 -34.65 18.79 -29.40
N SER A 109 -33.56 18.03 -29.48
CA SER A 109 -32.68 18.00 -30.66
C SER A 109 -33.31 17.27 -31.85
N ILE A 110 -34.25 16.34 -31.61
CA ILE A 110 -35.01 15.65 -32.67
C ILE A 110 -36.17 16.52 -33.15
N ASP A 111 -36.86 17.18 -32.22
CA ASP A 111 -38.04 18.01 -32.52
C ASP A 111 -37.67 19.28 -33.29
N ASP A 112 -36.54 19.91 -32.98
CA ASP A 112 -35.98 21.03 -33.74
C ASP A 112 -34.46 20.84 -33.99
N PRO A 113 -34.08 20.12 -35.07
CA PRO A 113 -32.69 19.81 -35.36
C PRO A 113 -31.88 21.01 -35.89
N SER A 114 -32.56 22.06 -36.37
CA SER A 114 -31.91 23.25 -36.94
C SER A 114 -31.90 24.47 -36.01
N GLY A 115 -32.64 24.39 -34.90
CA GLY A 115 -32.75 25.46 -33.92
C GLY A 115 -31.43 25.76 -33.21
N ARG A 116 -31.28 27.01 -32.77
CA ARG A 116 -30.09 27.43 -32.04
C ARG A 116 -30.13 26.86 -30.62
N ILE A 117 -28.96 26.49 -30.10
CA ILE A 117 -28.79 25.90 -28.75
C ILE A 117 -29.41 26.79 -27.66
N CYS A 118 -29.29 28.11 -27.80
CA CYS A 118 -29.85 29.08 -26.84
C CYS A 118 -31.37 29.09 -26.80
N ASP A 119 -32.02 28.69 -27.89
CA ASP A 119 -33.48 28.78 -28.06
C ASP A 119 -34.13 27.42 -27.81
N VAL A 120 -33.43 26.32 -28.08
CA VAL A 120 -33.95 24.94 -27.96
C VAL A 120 -33.45 24.23 -26.69
N ILE A 121 -32.14 24.29 -26.40
CA ILE A 121 -31.52 23.44 -25.36
C ILE A 121 -31.41 24.15 -24.01
N PHE A 122 -31.02 25.42 -24.00
CA PHE A 122 -30.87 26.17 -22.73
C PHE A 122 -32.16 26.34 -21.94
N PRO A 123 -33.35 26.57 -22.55
CA PRO A 123 -34.60 26.67 -21.80
C PRO A 123 -34.99 25.37 -21.08
N ILE A 124 -34.63 24.22 -21.65
CA ILE A 124 -34.96 22.90 -21.12
C ILE A 124 -33.92 22.47 -20.07
N ALA A 125 -32.63 22.57 -20.41
CA ALA A 125 -31.57 22.02 -19.59
C ALA A 125 -30.99 23.01 -18.57
N GLY A 126 -31.09 24.31 -18.84
CA GLY A 126 -30.44 25.38 -18.08
C GLY A 126 -28.94 25.47 -18.37
N LYS A 127 -28.47 26.63 -18.83
CA LYS A 127 -27.03 26.87 -19.12
C LYS A 127 -26.13 26.58 -17.90
N ASP A 128 -26.56 27.01 -16.71
CA ASP A 128 -25.78 26.83 -15.48
C ASP A 128 -25.69 25.36 -15.06
N LYS A 129 -26.76 24.59 -15.27
CA LYS A 129 -26.79 23.15 -14.99
C LYS A 129 -25.87 22.38 -15.93
N LEU A 130 -25.85 22.74 -17.23
CA LEU A 130 -24.90 22.19 -18.20
C LEU A 130 -23.45 22.55 -17.84
N ALA A 131 -23.19 23.79 -17.43
CA ALA A 131 -21.86 24.21 -16.95
C ALA A 131 -21.43 23.44 -15.70
N ALA A 132 -22.35 23.19 -14.75
CA ALA A 132 -22.09 22.37 -13.58
C ALA A 132 -21.76 20.91 -13.94
N ILE A 133 -22.43 20.33 -14.95
CA ILE A 133 -22.13 18.98 -15.46
C ILE A 133 -20.72 18.92 -16.07
N ILE A 134 -20.32 19.93 -16.85
CA ILE A 134 -18.97 20.02 -17.41
C ILE A 134 -17.93 20.09 -16.29
N LYS A 135 -18.15 20.95 -15.28
CA LYS A 135 -17.28 21.10 -14.12
C LYS A 135 -17.15 19.80 -13.32
N GLU A 136 -18.26 19.08 -13.10
CA GLU A 136 -18.25 17.77 -12.45
C GLU A 136 -17.48 16.72 -13.26
N SER A 137 -17.65 16.69 -14.58
CA SER A 137 -16.95 15.76 -15.47
C SER A 137 -15.44 16.00 -15.50
N GLN A 138 -15.02 17.26 -15.66
CA GLN A 138 -13.60 17.62 -15.65
C GLN A 138 -12.92 17.29 -14.32
N ALA A 139 -13.63 17.47 -13.20
CA ALA A 139 -13.10 17.11 -11.89
C ALA A 139 -12.95 15.58 -11.72
N LYS A 140 -13.86 14.78 -12.30
CA LYS A 140 -13.74 13.32 -12.36
C LYS A 140 -12.59 12.87 -13.27
N GLY A 141 -12.37 13.53 -14.40
CA GLY A 141 -11.25 13.24 -15.30
C GLY A 141 -9.87 13.45 -14.67
N ALA A 142 -9.77 14.27 -13.61
CA ALA A 142 -8.54 14.50 -12.85
C ALA A 142 -8.41 13.61 -11.59
N LEU A 143 -9.30 12.64 -11.39
CA LEU A 143 -9.41 11.88 -10.14
C LEU A 143 -8.12 11.17 -9.77
N ASP A 144 -7.53 10.39 -10.69
CA ASP A 144 -6.32 9.60 -10.39
C ASP A 144 -5.12 10.48 -10.03
N ARG A 145 -4.96 11.61 -10.73
CA ARG A 145 -3.89 12.59 -10.42
C ARG A 145 -4.08 13.21 -9.03
N ARG A 146 -5.33 13.52 -8.65
CA ARG A 146 -5.66 14.03 -7.31
C ARG A 146 -5.41 12.96 -6.23
N ILE A 147 -5.82 11.72 -6.48
CA ILE A 147 -5.58 10.58 -5.58
C ILE A 147 -4.07 10.41 -5.38
N TYR A 148 -3.30 10.37 -6.47
CA TYR A 148 -1.85 10.24 -6.40
C TYR A 148 -1.20 11.39 -5.63
N LYS A 149 -1.66 12.63 -5.81
CA LYS A 149 -1.16 13.80 -5.06
C LYS A 149 -1.39 13.67 -3.55
N VAL A 150 -2.59 13.24 -3.14
CA VAL A 150 -2.91 12.99 -1.72
C VAL A 150 -2.11 11.82 -1.17
N MET A 151 -2.00 10.75 -1.93
CA MET A 151 -1.22 9.56 -1.59
C MET A 151 0.25 9.90 -1.37
N ARG A 152 0.86 10.65 -2.29
CA ARG A 152 2.25 11.11 -2.21
C ARG A 152 2.50 11.96 -0.97
N ARG A 153 1.55 12.83 -0.59
CA ARG A 153 1.64 13.64 0.63
C ARG A 153 1.58 12.78 1.90
N SER A 154 0.66 11.81 1.93
CA SER A 154 0.53 10.84 3.01
C SER A 154 1.83 10.04 3.20
N TRP A 155 2.39 9.55 2.09
CA TRP A 155 3.67 8.85 2.06
C TRP A 155 4.82 9.70 2.59
N ALA A 156 4.99 10.91 2.07
CA ALA A 156 6.08 11.81 2.45
C ALA A 156 6.08 12.14 3.96
N ASN A 157 4.90 12.29 4.56
CA ASN A 157 4.77 12.74 5.94
C ASN A 157 4.90 11.61 6.96
N HIS A 158 4.17 10.50 6.77
CA HIS A 158 4.02 9.48 7.81
C HIS A 158 4.79 8.21 7.48
N TYR A 159 4.58 7.66 6.28
CA TYR A 159 5.06 6.32 5.94
C TYR A 159 6.53 6.28 5.53
N ARG A 160 7.09 7.38 5.00
CA ARG A 160 8.51 7.47 4.64
C ARG A 160 9.44 7.13 5.81
N ARG A 161 9.07 7.48 7.04
CA ARG A 161 9.88 7.21 8.24
C ARG A 161 9.98 5.73 8.59
N MET A 162 9.01 4.92 8.17
CA MET A 162 8.99 3.47 8.41
C MET A 162 9.84 2.69 7.40
N LEU A 163 10.00 3.25 6.19
CA LEU A 163 10.63 2.57 5.06
C LEU A 163 12.07 2.09 5.36
N PRO A 164 12.97 2.90 5.97
CA PRO A 164 14.31 2.45 6.34
C PRO A 164 14.34 1.15 7.14
N SER A 165 13.56 1.08 8.23
CA SER A 165 13.53 -0.09 9.10
C SER A 165 12.99 -1.32 8.38
N LEU A 166 12.01 -1.13 7.50
CA LEU A 166 11.43 -2.21 6.72
C LEU A 166 12.40 -2.74 5.67
N LEU A 167 13.04 -1.86 4.89
CA LEU A 167 14.08 -2.24 3.93
C LEU A 167 15.28 -2.85 4.63
N SER A 168 15.60 -2.47 5.87
CA SER A 168 16.71 -3.09 6.61
C SER A 168 16.44 -4.56 6.99
N ALA A 169 15.17 -4.91 7.25
CA ALA A 169 14.80 -6.21 7.80
C ALA A 169 14.20 -7.19 6.77
N LEU A 170 13.65 -6.68 5.66
CA LEU A 170 13.07 -7.51 4.60
C LEU A 170 13.96 -7.55 3.38
N GLU A 171 13.98 -8.70 2.71
CA GLU A 171 14.62 -8.88 1.42
C GLU A 171 13.56 -9.11 0.36
N PHE A 172 13.59 -8.31 -0.71
CA PHE A 172 12.62 -8.38 -1.80
C PHE A 172 13.25 -9.14 -2.96
N ARG A 173 12.64 -10.26 -3.35
CA ARG A 173 13.09 -11.08 -4.48
C ARG A 173 11.93 -11.34 -5.41
N SER A 174 12.19 -11.30 -6.71
CA SER A 174 11.23 -11.71 -7.75
C SER A 174 11.98 -12.28 -8.93
N ASN A 175 11.49 -13.40 -9.46
CA ASN A 175 11.94 -13.96 -10.73
C ASN A 175 11.26 -13.29 -11.94
N ASN A 176 10.23 -12.47 -11.70
CA ASN A 176 9.48 -11.81 -12.76
C ASN A 176 10.24 -10.58 -13.27
N ALA A 177 10.60 -10.61 -14.56
CA ALA A 177 11.33 -9.52 -15.21
C ALA A 177 10.60 -8.17 -15.14
N VAL A 178 9.27 -8.17 -15.13
CA VAL A 178 8.43 -6.95 -15.02
C VAL A 178 8.69 -6.20 -13.71
N TRP A 179 9.02 -6.93 -12.63
CA TRP A 179 9.25 -6.33 -11.31
C TRP A 179 10.71 -5.93 -11.06
N ARG A 180 11.66 -6.26 -11.95
CA ARG A 180 13.08 -5.90 -11.79
C ARG A 180 13.31 -4.40 -11.58
N PRO A 181 12.66 -3.46 -12.31
CA PRO A 181 12.83 -2.04 -12.07
C PRO A 181 12.40 -1.61 -10.66
N VAL A 182 11.37 -2.25 -10.11
CA VAL A 182 10.91 -1.98 -8.74
C VAL A 182 11.92 -2.47 -7.72
N LEU A 183 12.48 -3.67 -7.92
CA LEU A 183 13.54 -4.19 -7.04
C LEU A 183 14.79 -3.31 -7.07
N ALA A 184 15.25 -2.92 -8.26
CA ALA A 184 16.37 -1.99 -8.41
C ALA A 184 16.12 -0.65 -7.70
N ALA A 185 14.89 -0.12 -7.79
CA ALA A 185 14.51 1.10 -7.08
C ALA A 185 14.57 0.91 -5.55
N LEU A 186 14.11 -0.22 -5.03
CA LEU A 186 14.15 -0.52 -3.60
C LEU A 186 15.60 -0.66 -3.09
N ASP A 187 16.45 -1.33 -3.85
CA ASP A 187 17.88 -1.48 -3.53
C ASP A 187 18.60 -0.13 -3.56
N TRP A 188 18.32 0.69 -4.57
CA TRP A 188 18.85 2.05 -4.63
C TRP A 188 18.40 2.87 -3.43
N ILE A 189 17.10 2.87 -3.10
CA ILE A 189 16.57 3.59 -1.93
C ILE A 189 17.29 3.11 -0.67
N ARG A 190 17.43 1.79 -0.48
CA ARG A 190 18.13 1.19 0.67
C ARG A 190 19.55 1.72 0.80
N SER A 191 20.29 1.82 -0.31
CA SER A 191 21.65 2.36 -0.33
C SER A 191 21.74 3.86 0.01
N LYS A 192 20.64 4.61 -0.12
CA LYS A 192 20.56 6.07 0.06
C LYS A 192 19.77 6.51 1.28
N VAL A 193 19.31 5.57 2.12
CA VAL A 193 18.50 5.85 3.31
C VAL A 193 19.21 6.81 4.27
N ASP A 194 20.51 6.63 4.47
CA ASP A 194 21.31 7.41 5.44
C ASP A 194 21.93 8.67 4.82
N ASP A 195 22.01 8.76 3.49
CA ASP A 195 22.64 9.86 2.74
C ASP A 195 21.80 11.16 2.75
N GLY A 196 20.57 11.13 3.29
CA GLY A 196 19.66 12.28 3.31
C GLY A 196 19.18 12.72 1.91
N CYS A 197 19.45 11.90 0.87
CA CYS A 197 19.18 12.25 -0.51
C CYS A 197 17.67 12.37 -0.79
N ARG A 198 17.26 13.52 -1.35
CA ARG A 198 15.84 13.84 -1.61
C ARG A 198 15.44 13.65 -3.08
N TYR A 199 16.40 13.49 -3.97
CA TYR A 199 16.19 13.43 -5.41
C TYR A 199 16.82 12.17 -6.00
N VAL A 200 16.11 11.53 -6.92
CA VAL A 200 16.61 10.38 -7.68
C VAL A 200 17.11 10.91 -9.02
N PRO A 201 18.41 10.80 -9.33
CA PRO A 201 18.92 11.16 -10.66
C PRO A 201 18.24 10.30 -11.75
N PRO A 202 18.00 10.84 -12.96
CA PRO A 202 17.32 10.11 -14.04
C PRO A 202 17.98 8.78 -14.47
N HIS A 203 19.26 8.57 -14.12
CA HIS A 203 20.05 7.40 -14.50
C HIS A 203 20.41 6.49 -13.31
N ALA A 204 19.80 6.71 -12.15
CA ALA A 204 20.23 6.08 -10.91
C ALA A 204 19.58 4.70 -10.63
N VAL A 205 18.54 4.34 -11.40
CA VAL A 205 17.74 3.11 -11.24
C VAL A 205 17.44 2.51 -12.60
#